data_AF-A0A379IYP1-F1
#
_entry.id   AF-A0A379IYP1-F1
#
_cell.length_a   1.000
_cell.length_b   1.000
_cell.length_c   1.000
_cell.angle_alpha   90.00
_cell.angle_beta   90.00
_cell.angle_gamma   90.00
#
_symmetry.space_group_name_H-M   'P 1'
#
loop_
_entity.id
_entity.type
_entity.pdbx_description
1 polymer ?
#
loop_
_entity_poly.entity_id
_entity_poly.type
_entity_poly.pdbx_seq_one_letter_code
_entity_poly.pdbx_strand_id
1 'polypeptide(L)'
;MELNKEVLDCMKALRRRLREEQAVDIRLSQPNAIGAMLDGSLKSDDEETRSLGRRLAELSDQPQRIASPVAAVELPVGSATGSVRIYRGQRIYA
;
A
#
# COMPACT_ATOMS: atom_id res chain seq x y z
N MET A 1 -21.15 12.94 -3.07
CA MET A 1 -19.71 12.65 -2.90
C MET A 1 -19.58 11.48 -1.93
N GLU A 2 -19.47 10.26 -2.44
CA GLU A 2 -19.43 9.03 -1.63
C GLU A 2 -18.06 8.34 -1.77
N LEU A 3 -16.98 9.10 -1.60
CA LEU A 3 -15.59 8.65 -1.72
C LEU A 3 -15.13 7.65 -0.64
N ASN A 4 -16.02 7.16 0.23
CA ASN A 4 -15.60 6.33 1.37
C ASN A 4 -15.92 4.83 1.21
N LYS A 5 -17.04 4.48 0.55
CA LYS A 5 -17.44 3.07 0.39
C LYS A 5 -16.68 2.38 -0.73
N GLU A 6 -16.52 3.06 -1.86
CA GLU A 6 -15.82 2.51 -3.04
C GLU A 6 -14.33 2.29 -2.76
N VAL A 7 -13.68 3.21 -2.05
CA VAL A 7 -12.29 3.04 -1.60
C VAL A 7 -12.16 1.82 -0.70
N LEU A 8 -13.02 1.69 0.32
CA LEU A 8 -12.97 0.57 1.25
C LEU A 8 -13.24 -0.78 0.58
N ASP A 9 -14.14 -0.82 -0.39
CA ASP A 9 -14.41 -2.04 -1.16
C ASP A 9 -13.21 -2.42 -2.02
N CYS A 10 -12.62 -1.44 -2.73
CA CYS A 10 -11.42 -1.61 -3.53
C CYS A 10 -10.23 -2.09 -2.68
N MET A 11 -10.01 -1.50 -1.49
CA MET A 11 -8.97 -1.93 -0.56
C MET A 11 -9.16 -3.37 -0.08
N LYS A 12 -10.41 -3.78 0.20
CA LYS A 12 -10.70 -5.16 0.63
C LYS A 12 -10.45 -6.18 -0.49
N ALA A 13 -10.89 -5.85 -1.71
CA ALA A 13 -10.68 -6.69 -2.88
C ALA A 13 -9.19 -6.84 -3.18
N LEU A 14 -8.45 -5.73 -3.22
CA LEU A 14 -7.01 -5.72 -3.48
C LEU A 14 -6.23 -6.47 -2.40
N ARG A 15 -6.57 -6.29 -1.12
CA ARG A 15 -5.94 -7.04 -0.03
C ARG A 15 -6.13 -8.56 -0.18
N ARG A 16 -7.33 -9.00 -0.56
CA ARG A 16 -7.61 -10.43 -0.72
C ARG A 16 -6.75 -11.03 -1.81
N ARG A 17 -6.65 -10.36 -2.96
CA ARG A 17 -5.79 -10.76 -4.09
C ARG A 17 -4.33 -10.83 -3.69
N LEU A 18 -3.79 -9.78 -3.08
CA LEU A 18 -2.40 -9.75 -2.62
C LEU A 18 -2.08 -10.84 -1.60
N ARG A 19 -3.05 -11.21 -0.76
CA ARG A 19 -2.91 -12.32 0.18
C ARG A 19 -2.96 -13.69 -0.51
N GLU A 20 -3.83 -13.87 -1.49
CA GLU A 20 -3.96 -15.13 -2.25
C GLU A 20 -2.74 -15.37 -3.16
N GLU A 21 -2.24 -14.33 -3.81
CA GLU A 21 -1.11 -14.41 -4.75
C GLU A 21 0.25 -14.37 -4.05
N GLN A 22 0.46 -13.39 -3.16
CA GLN A 22 1.78 -13.06 -2.61
C GLN A 22 1.89 -13.33 -1.10
N ALA A 23 0.85 -13.89 -0.47
CA ALA A 23 0.75 -14.06 0.97
C ALA A 23 0.96 -12.77 1.79
N VAL A 24 0.73 -11.61 1.19
CA VAL A 24 0.91 -10.30 1.83
C VAL A 24 -0.32 -9.95 2.67
N ASP A 25 -0.15 -9.82 3.99
CA ASP A 25 -1.22 -9.42 4.92
C ASP A 25 -1.12 -7.93 5.27
N ILE A 26 -2.07 -7.13 4.76
CA ILE A 26 -2.11 -5.68 4.97
C ILE A 26 -3.26 -5.32 5.89
N ARG A 27 -2.96 -4.65 7.02
CA ARG A 27 -3.99 -4.20 7.96
C ARG A 27 -4.53 -2.83 7.54
N LEU A 28 -5.84 -2.70 7.33
CA LEU A 28 -6.49 -1.44 6.97
C LEU A 28 -6.30 -0.34 8.02
N SER A 29 -6.10 -0.73 9.29
CA SER A 29 -5.86 0.20 10.40
C SER A 29 -4.42 0.70 10.49
N GLN A 30 -3.49 0.14 9.72
CA GLN A 30 -2.08 0.54 9.79
C GLN A 30 -1.86 1.89 9.07
N PRO A 31 -0.98 2.76 9.59
CA PRO A 31 -0.57 3.93 8.84
C PRO A 31 0.07 3.46 7.53
N ASN A 32 -0.33 4.07 6.41
CA ASN A 32 0.11 3.72 5.06
C ASN A 32 -0.41 2.37 4.48
N ALA A 33 -1.61 1.94 4.88
CA ALA A 33 -2.27 0.76 4.28
C ALA A 33 -2.39 0.87 2.75
N ILE A 34 -2.80 2.03 2.23
CA ILE A 34 -2.95 2.27 0.79
C ILE A 34 -1.59 2.16 0.09
N GLY A 35 -0.53 2.81 0.60
CA GLY A 35 0.80 2.72 -0.01
C GLY A 35 1.35 1.30 -0.06
N ALA A 36 1.12 0.49 0.97
CA ALA A 36 1.50 -0.92 0.97
C ALA A 36 0.72 -1.75 -0.08
N MET A 37 -0.58 -1.46 -0.26
CA MET A 37 -1.40 -2.11 -1.29
C MET A 37 -0.97 -1.71 -2.71
N LEU A 38 -0.62 -0.44 -2.92
CA LEU A 38 -0.12 0.05 -4.20
C LEU A 38 1.24 -0.59 -4.54
N ASP A 39 2.14 -0.70 -3.57
CA ASP A 39 3.44 -1.38 -3.75
C ASP A 39 3.27 -2.87 -4.08
N GLY A 40 2.39 -3.57 -3.35
CA GLY A 40 2.04 -4.97 -3.66
C GLY A 40 1.42 -5.14 -5.05
N SER A 41 0.60 -4.18 -5.49
CA SER A 41 0.01 -4.20 -6.83
C SER A 41 1.05 -4.03 -7.94
N LEU A 42 2.13 -3.28 -7.70
CA LEU A 42 3.22 -3.11 -8.68
C LEU A 42 4.09 -4.37 -8.81
N LYS A 43 4.20 -5.15 -7.73
CA LYS A 43 4.95 -6.42 -7.68
C LYS A 43 4.13 -7.63 -8.12
N SER A 44 2.83 -7.45 -8.31
CA SER A 44 1.90 -8.48 -8.75
C SER A 44 2.05 -8.76 -10.24
N ASP A 45 2.08 -10.04 -10.61
CA ASP A 45 2.07 -10.46 -12.01
C ASP A 45 0.63 -10.50 -12.55
N ASP A 46 -0.37 -10.63 -11.66
CA ASP A 46 -1.80 -10.61 -11.98
C ASP A 46 -2.27 -9.24 -12.49
N GLU A 47 -2.82 -9.23 -13.71
CA GLU A 47 -3.28 -8.00 -14.37
C GLU A 47 -4.47 -7.36 -13.64
N GLU A 48 -5.36 -8.18 -13.08
CA GLU A 48 -6.50 -7.70 -12.31
C GLU A 48 -6.05 -7.03 -10.99
N THR A 49 -5.04 -7.58 -10.32
CA THR A 49 -4.45 -6.98 -9.11
C THR A 49 -3.79 -5.64 -9.43
N ARG A 50 -3.09 -5.51 -10.57
CA ARG A 50 -2.57 -4.23 -11.08
C ARG A 50 -3.68 -3.22 -11.41
N SER A 51 -4.78 -3.69 -12.00
CA SER A 51 -5.96 -2.86 -12.31
C SER A 51 -6.62 -2.31 -11.04
N LEU A 52 -6.80 -3.16 -10.03
CA LEU A 52 -7.32 -2.76 -8.71
C LEU A 52 -6.42 -1.73 -8.02
N GLY A 53 -5.09 -1.89 -8.13
CA GLY A 53 -4.14 -0.89 -7.64
C GLY A 53 -4.34 0.48 -8.29
N ARG A 54 -4.51 0.53 -9.63
CA ARG A 54 -4.78 1.77 -10.38
C ARG A 54 -6.05 2.45 -9.92
N ARG A 55 -7.13 1.67 -9.80
CA ARG A 55 -8.40 2.19 -9.34
C ARG A 55 -8.34 2.69 -7.90
N LEU A 56 -7.58 2.03 -7.03
CA LEU A 56 -7.38 2.50 -5.66
C LEU A 56 -6.62 3.83 -5.63
N ALA A 57 -5.62 4.02 -6.48
CA ALA A 57 -4.86 5.26 -6.58
C ALA A 57 -5.75 6.44 -7.04
N GLU A 58 -6.58 6.23 -8.06
CA GLU A 58 -7.56 7.20 -8.54
C GLU A 58 -8.58 7.58 -7.45
N LEU A 59 -9.10 6.58 -6.73
CA LEU A 59 -10.11 6.81 -5.68
C LEU A 59 -9.54 7.45 -4.41
N SER A 60 -8.24 7.31 -4.16
CA SER A 60 -7.57 7.86 -2.96
C SER A 60 -6.85 9.18 -3.20
N ASP A 61 -6.90 9.71 -4.44
CA ASP A 61 -6.08 10.85 -4.90
C ASP A 61 -4.59 10.68 -4.56
N GLN A 62 -4.12 9.44 -4.37
CA GLN A 62 -2.72 9.14 -4.12
C GLN A 62 -2.03 8.82 -5.44
N PRO A 63 -0.90 9.46 -5.77
CA PRO A 63 -0.15 9.09 -6.95
C PRO A 63 0.33 7.65 -6.74
N GLN A 64 -0.16 6.74 -7.57
CA GLN A 64 0.51 5.48 -7.75
C GLN A 64 1.90 5.84 -8.26
N ARG A 65 2.96 5.37 -7.58
CA ARG A 65 4.30 5.43 -8.16
C ARG A 65 4.30 4.47 -9.35
N ILE A 66 3.72 4.91 -10.47
CA ILE A 66 3.97 4.34 -11.77
C ILE A 66 5.48 4.51 -11.93
N ALA A 67 6.21 3.40 -11.83
CA ALA A 67 7.62 3.40 -12.15
C ALA A 67 7.72 3.73 -13.64
N SER A 68 7.80 5.02 -13.97
CA SER A 68 8.34 5.45 -15.24
C SER A 68 9.76 4.87 -15.32
N PRO A 69 10.11 4.08 -16.34
CA PRO A 69 11.45 3.53 -16.46
C PRO A 69 12.40 4.61 -16.98
N VAL A 70 12.61 5.68 -16.21
CA VAL A 70 13.66 6.67 -16.48
C VAL A 70 14.19 7.19 -15.14
N ALA A 71 15.51 7.08 -15.01
CA ALA A 71 16.37 7.63 -13.97
C ALA A 71 16.42 6.86 -12.65
N ALA A 72 17.45 6.02 -12.57
CA ALA A 72 18.13 5.67 -11.34
C ALA A 72 18.44 6.93 -10.51
N VAL A 73 17.76 7.09 -9.38
CA VAL A 73 18.26 7.85 -8.23
C VAL A 73 17.96 7.03 -6.99
N GLU A 74 18.99 6.95 -6.16
CA GLU A 74 19.25 5.99 -5.11
C GLU A 74 18.11 5.70 -4.13
N LEU A 75 18.09 4.44 -3.70
CA LEU A 75 17.57 3.98 -2.42
C LEU A 75 18.17 4.81 -1.27
N PRO A 76 17.43 4.96 -0.18
CA PRO A 76 17.83 4.09 0.92
C PRO A 76 16.73 3.08 1.23
N VAL A 77 17.16 1.83 1.31
CA VAL A 77 16.49 0.74 2.02
C VAL A 77 16.09 1.26 3.41
N GLY A 78 14.80 1.53 3.58
CA GLY A 78 14.18 1.75 4.88
C GLY A 78 13.68 0.40 5.37
N SER A 79 14.46 -0.20 6.26
CA SER A 79 14.24 -1.49 6.91
C SER A 79 12.81 -1.75 7.38
N ALA A 80 12.48 -3.04 7.38
CA ALA A 80 11.31 -3.63 7.98
C ALA A 80 11.04 -3.16 9.42
N THR A 81 9.75 -3.18 9.78
CA THR A 81 9.24 -3.42 11.13
C THR A 81 9.44 -2.30 12.16
N GLY A 82 8.32 -1.79 12.69
CA GLY A 82 8.35 -0.94 13.90
C GLY A 82 7.07 -0.13 14.05
N SER A 83 6.05 -0.72 14.67
CA SER A 83 4.84 0.01 15.06
C SER A 83 5.17 0.93 16.23
N VAL A 84 5.38 2.22 15.95
CA VAL A 84 5.68 3.22 16.98
C VAL A 84 4.40 3.59 17.72
N ARG A 85 4.31 3.21 18.99
CA ARG A 85 3.29 3.71 19.94
C ARG A 85 3.89 4.90 20.70
N ILE A 86 3.28 6.06 20.54
CA ILE A 86 3.70 7.31 21.19
C ILE A 86 3.09 7.37 22.58
N TYR A 87 3.92 7.42 23.62
CA TYR A 87 3.51 7.83 24.98
C TYR A 87 4.47 8.90 25.49
N ARG A 88 3.93 10.09 25.80
CA ARG A 88 4.53 11.22 26.53
C ARG A 88 6.07 11.32 26.47
N GLY A 89 6.62 11.53 25.27
CA GLY A 89 7.95 12.10 25.10
C GLY A 89 9.16 11.15 25.12
N GLN A 90 8.99 9.82 25.06
CA GLN A 90 10.15 8.91 24.99
C GLN A 90 9.96 7.83 23.91
N ARG A 91 10.93 7.73 23.00
CA ARG A 91 10.94 6.73 21.90
C ARG A 91 11.81 5.55 22.33
N ILE A 92 11.23 4.34 22.38
CA ILE A 92 11.95 3.09 22.61
C ILE A 92 11.87 2.25 21.33
N TYR A 93 13.01 1.72 20.89
CA TYR A 93 13.13 0.79 19.76
C TYR A 93 13.04 -0.65 20.28
N ALA A 94 12.27 -1.50 19.61
CA ALA A 94 12.23 -2.95 19.81
C ALA A 94 12.38 -3.65 18.46
#